data_AF-A0A525K0U5-F1
#
_entry.id   AF-A0A525K0U5-F1
#
_cell.length_a   1.000
_cell.length_b   1.000
_cell.length_c   1.000
_cell.angle_alpha   90.00
_cell.angle_beta   90.00
_cell.angle_gamma   90.00
#
_symmetry.space_group_name_H-M   'P 1'
#
loop_
_entity.id
_entity.type
_entity.pdbx_description
1 polymer ?
#
loop_
_entity_poly.entity_id
_entity_poly.type
_entity_poly.pdbx_seq_one_letter_code
_entity_poly.pdbx_strand_id
1 'polypeptide(L)'
;TYRASGSGGQHINKTDSAVRLTHIPTGIAVACQAGRSQHQNRDEAWKMLRARLYEAELQRREAAQQALEDQKTDIGWGHQIRSYVLQPYQMVKDLRTEVETSDTQGVLDGDLDAFMGASLAQRVGVTRE
;
A
#
# COMPACT_ATOMS: atom_id res chain seq x y z
N THR A 1 -29.75 15.38 -9.02
CA THR A 1 -30.21 14.50 -10.12
C THR A 1 -30.39 15.32 -11.36
N TYR A 2 -30.46 14.68 -12.52
CA TYR A 2 -30.54 15.36 -13.81
C TYR A 2 -31.24 14.46 -14.83
N ARG A 3 -31.56 15.00 -16.01
CA ARG A 3 -32.13 14.21 -17.10
C ARG A 3 -31.10 13.26 -17.67
N ALA A 4 -31.52 12.02 -17.93
CA ALA A 4 -30.67 11.07 -18.64
C ALA A 4 -30.31 11.63 -20.03
N SER A 5 -29.08 11.39 -20.46
CA SER A 5 -28.59 11.80 -21.78
C SER A 5 -28.71 10.62 -22.76
N GLY A 6 -29.21 10.86 -23.97
CA GLY A 6 -29.24 9.85 -25.03
C GLY A 6 -30.51 9.91 -25.89
N SER A 7 -30.53 9.13 -26.97
CA SER A 7 -31.72 8.97 -27.80
C SER A 7 -32.79 8.18 -27.03
N GLY A 8 -33.99 8.73 -26.91
CA GLY A 8 -35.06 8.07 -26.17
C GLY A 8 -36.43 8.72 -26.27
N GLY A 9 -37.42 8.01 -25.74
CA GLY A 9 -38.82 8.45 -25.74
C GLY A 9 -39.14 9.50 -24.68
N GLN A 10 -40.45 9.74 -24.48
CA GLN A 10 -40.94 10.74 -23.52
C GLN A 10 -40.34 10.58 -22.11
N HIS A 11 -40.06 9.34 -21.69
CA HIS A 11 -39.48 9.04 -20.39
C HIS A 11 -38.13 9.74 -20.18
N ILE A 12 -37.25 9.78 -21.20
CA ILE A 12 -35.94 10.44 -21.12
C ILE A 12 -36.08 11.97 -21.21
N ASN A 13 -37.03 12.46 -22.02
CA ASN A 13 -37.22 13.89 -22.26
C ASN A 13 -37.93 14.62 -21.09
N LYS A 14 -38.81 13.91 -20.36
CA LYS A 14 -39.66 14.51 -19.32
C LYS A 14 -39.27 14.15 -17.89
N THR A 15 -38.45 13.12 -17.68
CA THR A 15 -38.17 12.58 -16.33
C THR A 15 -36.70 12.69 -15.95
N ASP A 16 -36.44 13.20 -14.75
CA ASP A 16 -35.10 13.37 -14.19
C ASP A 16 -34.65 12.09 -13.45
N SER A 17 -34.33 11.04 -14.21
CA SER A 17 -33.94 9.73 -13.66
C SER A 17 -32.44 9.56 -13.38
N ALA A 18 -31.56 10.38 -13.98
CA ALA A 18 -30.11 10.20 -13.84
C ALA A 18 -29.58 10.76 -12.50
N VAL A 19 -28.64 10.03 -11.90
CA VAL A 19 -28.06 10.34 -10.59
C VAL A 19 -26.54 10.48 -10.72
N ARG A 20 -26.01 11.59 -10.21
CA ARG A 20 -24.58 11.79 -9.99
C ARG A 20 -24.34 11.93 -8.50
N LEU A 21 -23.41 11.15 -7.97
CA LEU A 21 -22.96 11.23 -6.59
C LEU A 21 -21.49 11.67 -6.59
N THR A 22 -21.15 12.59 -5.69
CA THR A 22 -19.78 13.05 -5.48
C THR A 22 -19.45 12.87 -4.01
N HIS A 23 -18.38 12.13 -3.72
CA HIS A 23 -17.83 12.04 -2.38
C HIS A 23 -16.99 13.30 -2.12
N ILE A 24 -17.53 14.25 -1.37
CA ILE A 24 -16.93 15.58 -1.15
C ILE A 24 -15.49 15.47 -0.63
N PRO A 25 -15.15 14.62 0.36
CA PRO A 25 -13.78 14.56 0.90
C PRO A 25 -12.72 14.09 -0.11
N THR A 26 -13.07 13.18 -1.03
CA THR A 26 -12.11 12.62 -2.00
C THR A 26 -12.25 13.18 -3.40
N GLY A 27 -13.30 13.96 -3.68
CA GLY A 27 -13.63 14.46 -5.01
C GLY A 27 -14.13 13.39 -6.00
N ILE A 28 -14.19 12.11 -5.61
CA ILE A 28 -14.58 11.01 -6.50
C ILE A 28 -16.06 11.16 -6.86
N ALA A 29 -16.34 11.28 -8.15
CA ALA A 29 -17.68 11.35 -8.70
C ALA A 29 -18.03 10.09 -9.50
N VAL A 30 -19.27 9.65 -9.36
CA VAL A 30 -19.89 8.58 -10.17
C VAL A 30 -21.24 9.02 -10.68
N ALA A 31 -21.62 8.54 -11.86
CA ALA A 31 -22.91 8.81 -12.46
C ALA A 31 -23.56 7.50 -12.93
N CYS A 32 -24.86 7.35 -12.67
CA CYS A 32 -25.66 6.25 -13.18
C CYS A 32 -26.96 6.76 -13.82
N GLN A 33 -27.27 6.22 -14.99
CA GLN A 33 -28.48 6.47 -15.77
C GLN A 33 -29.02 5.20 -16.44
N ALA A 34 -28.58 4.01 -16.00
CA ALA A 34 -28.87 2.73 -16.66
C ALA A 34 -30.32 2.28 -16.47
N GLY A 35 -30.88 2.51 -15.28
CA GLY A 35 -32.26 2.23 -14.93
C GLY A 35 -33.25 3.32 -15.35
N ARG A 36 -34.52 2.93 -15.49
CA ARG A 36 -35.62 3.87 -15.76
C ARG A 36 -36.02 4.67 -14.53
N SER A 37 -35.80 4.15 -13.31
CA SER A 37 -36.15 4.88 -12.08
C SER A 37 -34.95 5.57 -11.44
N GLN A 38 -35.19 6.74 -10.83
CA GLN A 38 -34.19 7.47 -10.06
C GLN A 38 -33.67 6.65 -8.86
N HIS A 39 -34.53 5.87 -8.21
CA HIS A 39 -34.15 5.06 -7.05
C HIS A 39 -33.16 3.96 -7.42
N GLN A 40 -33.42 3.22 -8.51
CA GLN A 40 -32.48 2.21 -9.00
C GLN A 40 -31.13 2.82 -9.38
N ASN A 41 -31.15 3.95 -10.09
CA ASN A 41 -29.92 4.66 -10.47
C ASN A 41 -29.15 5.17 -9.23
N ARG A 42 -29.86 5.57 -8.16
CA ARG A 42 -29.24 5.97 -6.90
C ARG A 42 -28.57 4.79 -6.21
N ASP A 43 -29.23 3.65 -6.12
CA ASP A 43 -28.69 2.45 -5.48
C ASP A 43 -27.46 1.92 -6.22
N GLU A 44 -27.49 1.91 -7.55
CA GLU A 44 -26.33 1.56 -8.38
C GLU A 44 -25.20 2.56 -8.25
N ALA A 45 -25.49 3.87 -8.30
CA ALA A 45 -24.48 4.90 -8.08
C ALA A 45 -23.79 4.75 -6.71
N TRP A 46 -24.52 4.36 -5.66
CA TRP A 46 -23.92 4.07 -4.36
C TRP A 46 -22.98 2.86 -4.38
N LYS A 47 -23.36 1.78 -5.07
CA LYS A 47 -22.48 0.60 -5.24
C LYS A 47 -21.19 0.98 -5.97
N MET A 48 -21.31 1.73 -7.06
CA MET A 48 -20.16 2.24 -7.83
C MET A 48 -19.26 3.15 -6.99
N LEU A 49 -19.85 4.07 -6.22
CA LEU A 49 -19.10 4.99 -5.38
C LEU A 49 -18.29 4.25 -4.31
N ARG A 50 -18.92 3.28 -3.63
CA ARG A 50 -18.24 2.45 -2.62
C ARG A 50 -17.10 1.65 -3.22
N ALA A 51 -17.30 1.04 -4.39
CA ALA A 51 -16.24 0.31 -5.08
C ALA A 51 -15.04 1.21 -5.43
N ARG A 52 -15.29 2.40 -6.00
CA ARG A 52 -14.21 3.36 -6.31
C ARG A 52 -13.49 3.88 -5.07
N LEU A 53 -14.20 4.12 -3.98
CA LEU A 53 -13.58 4.54 -2.71
C LEU A 53 -12.69 3.43 -2.14
N TYR A 54 -13.14 2.19 -2.21
CA TYR A 54 -12.35 1.04 -1.78
C TYR A 54 -11.08 0.87 -2.61
N GLU A 55 -11.20 0.92 -3.94
CA GLU A 55 -10.07 0.83 -4.86
C GLU A 55 -9.05 1.96 -4.62
N ALA A 56 -9.51 3.20 -4.44
CA ALA A 56 -8.64 4.34 -4.15
C ALA A 56 -7.89 4.19 -2.81
N GLU A 57 -8.54 3.62 -1.80
CA GLU A 57 -7.90 3.32 -0.51
C GLU A 57 -6.88 2.17 -0.63
N LEU A 58 -7.22 1.12 -1.38
CA LEU A 58 -6.31 0.01 -1.65
C LEU A 58 -5.04 0.49 -2.37
N GLN A 59 -5.20 1.26 -3.45
CA GLN A 59 -4.08 1.86 -4.17
C GLN A 59 -3.21 2.75 -3.28
N ARG A 60 -3.81 3.51 -2.36
CA ARG A 60 -3.06 4.33 -1.40
C ARG A 60 -2.21 3.45 -0.47
N ARG A 61 -2.75 2.34 0.02
CA ARG A 61 -2.03 1.40 0.88
C ARG A 61 -0.91 0.69 0.14
N GLU A 62 -1.19 0.23 -1.07
CA GLU A 62 -0.20 -0.42 -1.94
C GLU A 62 0.93 0.56 -2.29
N ALA A 63 0.62 1.81 -2.64
CA ALA A 63 1.64 2.83 -2.90
C ALA A 63 2.50 3.13 -1.66
N ALA A 64 1.90 3.18 -0.47
CA ALA A 64 2.65 3.37 0.77
C ALA A 64 3.57 2.18 1.08
N GLN A 65 3.11 0.95 0.83
CA GLN A 65 3.93 -0.26 0.95
C GLN A 65 5.05 -0.27 -0.10
N GLN A 66 4.73 0.03 -1.35
CA GLN A 66 5.71 0.09 -2.44
C GLN A 66 6.80 1.12 -2.15
N ALA A 67 6.44 2.30 -1.63
CA ALA A 67 7.43 3.31 -1.24
C ALA A 67 8.37 2.84 -0.11
N LEU A 68 7.95 1.90 0.74
CA LEU A 68 8.83 1.27 1.74
C LEU A 68 9.71 0.18 1.10
N GLU A 69 9.17 -0.57 0.14
CA GLU A 69 9.91 -1.58 -0.61
C GLU A 69 10.97 -0.95 -1.51
N ASP A 70 10.67 0.17 -2.16
CA ASP A 70 11.59 0.92 -3.03
C ASP A 70 12.78 1.54 -2.27
N GLN A 71 12.67 1.69 -0.94
CA GLN A 71 13.80 2.08 -0.09
C GLN A 71 14.79 0.95 0.15
N LYS A 72 14.41 -0.31 -0.12
CA LYS A 72 15.32 -1.45 -0.01
C LYS A 72 16.29 -1.42 -1.18
N THR A 73 17.55 -1.69 -0.89
CA THR A 73 18.59 -1.80 -1.92
C THR A 73 18.38 -3.04 -2.78
N ASP A 74 18.88 -2.99 -4.02
CA ASP A 74 18.84 -4.12 -4.95
C ASP A 74 19.42 -5.40 -4.33
N ILE A 75 18.85 -6.55 -4.72
CA ILE A 75 19.34 -7.88 -4.33
C ILE A 75 20.52 -8.23 -5.24
N GLY A 76 21.66 -7.58 -5.00
CA GLY A 76 22.90 -7.75 -5.74
C GLY A 76 24.10 -8.02 -4.83
N TRP A 77 25.21 -8.44 -5.43
CA TRP A 77 26.49 -8.58 -4.73
C TRP A 77 26.95 -7.22 -4.18
N GLY A 78 27.24 -7.17 -2.88
CA GLY A 78 27.66 -5.95 -2.18
C GLY A 78 26.54 -5.24 -1.43
N HIS A 79 25.27 -5.62 -1.63
CA HIS A 79 24.11 -5.04 -0.93
C HIS A 79 23.67 -5.84 0.31
N GLN A 80 24.37 -6.94 0.64
CA GLN A 80 24.08 -7.72 1.83
C GLN A 80 24.34 -6.94 3.12
N ILE A 81 23.41 -7.02 4.08
CA ILE A 81 23.59 -6.38 5.39
C ILE A 81 24.39 -7.25 6.37
N ARG A 82 24.42 -8.57 6.15
CA ARG A 82 25.06 -9.52 7.05
C ARG A 82 25.60 -10.71 6.29
N SER A 83 26.82 -11.10 6.60
CA SER A 83 27.46 -12.30 6.07
C SER A 83 27.32 -13.44 7.07
N TYR A 84 26.88 -14.61 6.60
CA TYR A 84 26.84 -15.86 7.35
C TYR A 84 27.80 -16.84 6.70
N VAL A 85 28.96 -17.04 7.32
CA VAL A 85 29.96 -18.01 6.88
C VAL A 85 29.87 -19.20 7.82
N LEU A 86 29.53 -20.37 7.28
CA LEU A 86 29.41 -21.61 8.07
C LEU A 86 30.61 -22.55 7.87
N GLN A 87 31.34 -22.37 6.77
CA GLN A 87 32.55 -23.10 6.41
C GLN A 87 33.47 -22.20 5.56
N PRO A 88 34.81 -22.31 5.68
CA PRO A 88 35.56 -23.27 6.51
C PRO A 88 35.64 -22.88 7.99
N TYR A 89 35.26 -21.65 8.34
CA TYR A 89 35.10 -21.17 9.71
C TYR A 89 33.65 -20.72 9.93
N GLN A 90 33.23 -20.65 11.20
CA GLN A 90 31.90 -20.21 11.59
C GLN A 90 31.97 -18.75 12.04
N MET A 91 31.29 -17.87 11.32
CA MET A 91 31.22 -16.45 11.63
C MET A 91 29.96 -15.82 11.05
N VAL A 92 29.26 -15.05 11.87
CA VAL A 92 28.21 -14.14 11.42
C VAL A 92 28.68 -12.72 11.66
N LYS A 93 28.67 -11.87 10.63
CA LYS A 93 29.10 -10.48 10.70
C LYS A 93 28.09 -9.53 10.06
N ASP A 94 27.57 -8.57 10.81
CA ASP A 94 26.71 -7.48 10.29
C ASP A 94 27.60 -6.36 9.75
N LEU A 95 27.49 -6.09 8.45
CA LEU A 95 28.34 -5.14 7.73
C LEU A 95 27.94 -3.68 7.98
N ARG A 96 26.80 -3.43 8.64
CA ARG A 96 26.34 -2.08 8.96
C ARG A 96 26.87 -1.59 10.30
N THR A 97 27.00 -2.51 11.25
CA THR A 97 27.38 -2.22 12.64
C THR A 97 28.73 -2.82 13.03
N GLU A 98 29.37 -3.60 12.15
CA GLU A 98 30.62 -4.33 12.39
C GLU A 98 30.56 -5.34 13.55
N VAL A 99 29.36 -5.63 14.08
CA VAL A 99 29.16 -6.64 15.12
C VAL A 99 29.29 -8.03 14.51
N GLU A 100 30.03 -8.91 15.17
CA GLU A 100 30.24 -10.28 14.74
C GLU A 100 30.16 -11.28 15.90
N THR A 101 29.87 -12.54 15.57
CA THR A 101 29.89 -13.67 16.52
C THR A 101 30.34 -14.93 15.79
N SER A 102 31.01 -15.83 16.52
CA SER A 102 31.33 -17.18 16.06
C SER A 102 30.21 -18.18 16.29
N ASP A 103 29.22 -17.87 17.14
CA ASP A 103 28.07 -18.74 17.39
C ASP A 103 27.06 -18.65 16.24
N THR A 104 27.35 -19.33 15.13
CA THR A 104 26.45 -19.35 13.97
C THR A 104 25.15 -20.08 14.26
N GLN A 105 25.18 -21.09 15.13
CA GLN A 105 24.01 -21.92 15.40
C GLN A 105 22.99 -21.15 16.24
N GLY A 106 23.42 -20.49 17.32
CA GLY A 106 22.54 -19.66 18.15
C GLY A 106 21.86 -18.55 17.35
N VAL A 107 22.59 -17.91 16.43
CA VAL A 107 22.04 -16.87 15.55
C VAL A 107 20.99 -17.44 14.58
N LEU A 108 21.23 -18.61 14.01
CA LEU A 108 20.25 -19.29 13.14
C LEU A 108 19.04 -19.79 13.92
N ASP A 109 19.21 -20.12 15.20
CA ASP A 109 18.14 -20.51 16.13
C ASP A 109 17.38 -19.30 16.72
N GLY A 110 17.78 -18.07 16.37
CA GLY A 110 17.03 -16.84 16.66
C GLY A 110 17.69 -15.86 17.63
N ASP A 111 18.91 -16.13 18.11
CA ASP A 111 19.66 -15.19 18.95
C ASP A 111 20.19 -14.00 18.13
N LEU A 112 19.31 -13.04 17.88
CA LEU A 112 19.56 -11.85 17.05
C LEU A 112 19.71 -10.56 17.86
N ASP A 113 19.58 -10.63 19.18
CA ASP A 113 19.45 -9.46 20.06
C ASP A 113 20.66 -8.53 19.98
N ALA A 114 21.88 -9.09 19.93
CA ALA A 114 23.10 -8.31 19.78
C ALA A 114 23.12 -7.48 18.49
N PHE A 115 22.67 -8.05 17.37
CA PHE A 115 22.63 -7.35 16.09
C PHE A 115 21.50 -6.31 16.02
N MET A 116 20.32 -6.65 16.55
CA MET A 116 19.19 -5.73 16.61
C MET A 116 19.52 -4.52 17.50
N GLY A 117 20.07 -4.77 18.69
CA GLY A 117 20.50 -3.73 19.62
C GLY A 117 21.53 -2.78 19.00
N ALA A 118 22.56 -3.32 18.34
CA ALA A 118 23.57 -2.51 17.66
C ALA A 118 22.99 -1.64 16.53
N SER A 119 22.09 -2.20 15.71
CA SER A 119 21.46 -1.46 14.61
C SER A 119 20.54 -0.33 15.11
N LEU A 120 19.80 -0.58 16.20
CA LEU A 120 18.96 0.44 16.84
C LEU A 120 19.81 1.53 17.50
N ALA A 121 20.89 1.15 18.19
CA ALA A 121 21.80 2.09 18.84
C ALA A 121 22.47 3.02 17.80
N GLN A 122 22.93 2.48 16.67
CA GLN A 122 23.49 3.27 15.57
C GLN A 122 22.46 4.27 15.04
N ARG A 123 21.20 3.86 14.82
CA ARG A 123 20.13 4.74 14.33
C ARG A 123 19.81 5.88 15.30
N VAL A 124 19.77 5.61 16.60
CA VAL A 124 19.54 6.63 17.64
C VAL A 124 20.74 7.56 17.77
N GLY A 125 21.97 7.04 17.66
CA GLY A 125 23.20 7.82 17.71
C GLY A 125 23.33 8.84 16.57
N VAL A 126 22.81 8.52 15.37
CA VAL A 126 22.81 9.40 14.18
C VAL A 126 21.84 10.58 14.31
N THR A 127 20.82 10.52 15.19
CA THR A 127 19.80 11.59 15.33
C THR A 127 20.24 12.72 16.30
N ARG A 128 21.49 12.72 16.79
CA ARG A 128 22.04 13.75 17.67
C ARG A 128 23.01 14.66 16.93
N GLU A 129 22.51 15.42 15.96
CA GLU A 129 23.12 16.66 15.45
C GLU A 129 22.03 17.72 15.22
#